data_AF-A0A8H3A246-F1
#
_entry.id   AF-A0A8H3A246-F1
#
_cell.length_a   1.000
_cell.length_b   1.000
_cell.length_c   1.000
_cell.angle_alpha   90.00
_cell.angle_beta   90.00
_cell.angle_gamma   90.00
#
_symmetry.space_group_name_H-M   'P 1'
#
loop_
_entity.id
_entity.type
_entity.pdbx_description
1 polymer ?
#
loop_
_entity_poly.entity_id
_entity_poly.type
_entity_poly.pdbx_seq_one_letter_code
_entity_poly.pdbx_strand_id
1 'polypeptide(L)'
;GKSKKNLTDSECIESQVAKAINWIKEDPAQRSQRKASKLFQVGLKRLQNRMKGVPPRRVAHARQQLMSPPEERVAADFILSLADHGFPITRKDARAYLSTVIRNRRPDYELCPMNFVDRFLQRHPEIRTCFRLSLDRVQAGAANPETIADYFKKYEIVSRNVP
;
A
#
# COMPACT_ATOMS: atom_id res chain seq x y z
N GLY A 1 18.84 -1.88 16.22
CA GLY A 1 17.82 -0.81 16.23
C GLY A 1 18.28 0.36 15.38
N LYS A 2 17.48 0.77 14.38
CA LYS A 2 17.44 2.11 13.78
C LYS A 2 16.34 2.14 12.71
N SER A 3 15.53 3.19 12.77
CA SER A 3 14.69 3.74 11.70
C SER A 3 13.33 3.10 11.40
N LYS A 4 12.43 3.12 12.40
CA LYS A 4 11.02 3.47 12.17
C LYS A 4 10.91 4.97 11.85
N LYS A 5 11.49 5.44 10.73
CA LYS A 5 11.15 6.78 10.20
C LYS A 5 9.88 6.58 9.40
N ASN A 6 8.78 7.09 9.93
CA ASN A 6 7.45 6.79 9.43
C ASN A 6 7.31 7.31 8.00
N LEU A 7 6.65 6.53 7.13
CA LEU A 7 6.41 6.89 5.74
C LEU A 7 5.70 8.26 5.62
N THR A 8 4.83 8.55 6.59
CA THR A 8 4.14 9.83 6.83
C THR A 8 5.07 11.02 6.97
N ASP A 9 6.24 10.84 7.59
CA ASP A 9 7.18 11.93 7.84
C ASP A 9 7.83 12.39 6.52
N SER A 10 8.05 11.47 5.58
CA SER A 10 8.70 11.77 4.30
C SER A 10 7.80 12.56 3.34
N GLU A 11 6.50 12.24 3.30
CA GLU A 11 5.52 12.95 2.48
C GLU A 11 5.19 14.31 3.07
N CYS A 12 5.13 14.41 4.40
CA CYS A 12 5.04 15.67 5.12
C CYS A 12 6.23 16.58 4.77
N ILE A 13 7.47 16.06 4.79
CA ILE A 13 8.67 16.85 4.45
C ILE A 13 8.64 17.34 3.01
N GLU A 14 8.30 16.49 2.03
CA GLU A 14 8.27 16.93 0.62
C GLU A 14 7.15 17.96 0.36
N SER A 15 6.00 17.84 1.04
CA SER A 15 4.95 18.87 1.04
C SER A 15 5.47 20.21 1.58
N GLN A 16 6.21 20.20 2.70
CA GLN A 16 6.82 21.42 3.26
C GLN A 16 7.87 22.02 2.31
N VAL A 17 8.64 21.18 1.60
CA VAL A 17 9.59 21.69 0.60
C VAL A 17 8.85 22.35 -0.56
N ALA A 18 7.74 21.79 -1.03
CA ALA A 18 6.93 22.41 -2.08
C ALA A 18 6.37 23.78 -1.64
N LYS A 19 5.85 23.88 -0.40
CA LYS A 19 5.41 25.16 0.19
C LYS A 19 6.54 26.17 0.27
N ALA A 20 7.74 25.75 0.70
CA ALA A 20 8.92 26.62 0.77
C ALA A 20 9.35 27.14 -0.60
N ILE A 21 9.28 26.32 -1.65
CA ILE A 21 9.59 26.74 -3.02
C ILE A 21 8.57 27.76 -3.53
N ASN A 22 7.28 27.50 -3.31
CA ASN A 22 6.22 28.44 -3.73
C ASN A 22 6.36 29.78 -3.00
N TRP A 23 6.63 29.74 -1.70
CA TRP A 23 6.89 30.94 -0.92
C TRP A 23 8.06 31.76 -1.46
N ILE A 24 9.17 31.14 -1.89
CA ILE A 24 10.28 31.86 -2.53
C ILE A 24 9.85 32.47 -3.87
N LYS A 25 9.08 31.73 -4.68
CA LYS A 25 8.64 32.16 -6.01
C LYS A 25 7.70 33.36 -5.99
N GLU A 26 6.91 33.50 -4.92
CA GLU A 26 5.96 34.62 -4.76
C GLU A 26 6.64 35.98 -4.60
N ASP A 27 7.84 36.05 -4.01
CA ASP A 27 8.59 37.30 -3.86
C ASP A 27 10.11 37.02 -3.79
N PRO A 28 10.74 36.74 -4.94
CA PRO A 28 12.14 36.31 -4.99
C PRO A 28 13.13 37.40 -4.56
N ALA A 29 12.71 38.68 -4.53
CA ALA A 29 13.55 39.79 -4.11
C ALA A 29 13.77 39.79 -2.59
N GLN A 30 12.74 39.48 -1.80
CA GLN A 30 12.82 39.51 -0.32
C GLN A 30 12.88 38.13 0.33
N ARG A 31 12.56 37.06 -0.41
CA ARG A 31 12.41 35.71 0.13
C ARG A 31 13.58 34.82 -0.26
N SER A 32 14.59 34.80 0.60
CA SER A 32 15.77 33.95 0.40
C SER A 32 15.52 32.48 0.74
N GLN A 33 16.27 31.58 0.10
CA GLN A 33 16.28 30.15 0.39
C GLN A 33 16.58 29.84 1.87
N ARG A 34 17.45 30.63 2.51
CA ARG A 34 17.80 30.48 3.93
C ARG A 34 16.62 30.83 4.84
N LYS A 35 15.86 31.87 4.50
CA LYS A 35 14.66 32.28 5.24
C LYS A 35 13.54 31.23 5.09
N ALA A 36 13.35 30.71 3.87
CA ALA A 36 12.41 29.62 3.61
C ALA A 36 12.77 28.34 4.37
N SER A 37 14.05 27.96 4.38
CA SER A 37 14.55 26.79 5.11
C SER A 37 14.21 26.86 6.60
N LYS A 38 14.38 28.03 7.23
CA LYS A 38 14.01 28.25 8.63
C LYS A 38 12.50 28.24 8.85
N LEU A 39 11.75 28.97 8.02
CA LEU A 39 10.29 29.15 8.17
C LEU A 39 9.54 27.83 8.04
N PHE A 40 9.89 27.02 7.04
CA PHE A 40 9.23 25.74 6.75
C PHE A 40 9.93 24.53 7.38
N GLN A 41 10.98 24.77 8.18
CA GLN A 41 11.78 23.72 8.86
C GLN A 41 12.31 22.64 7.91
N VAL A 42 12.67 23.03 6.68
CA VAL A 42 13.24 22.14 5.67
C VAL A 42 14.75 22.38 5.55
N GLY A 43 15.54 21.31 5.44
CA GLY A 43 16.99 21.44 5.27
C GLY A 43 17.35 22.19 3.98
N LEU A 44 18.25 23.18 4.07
CA LEU A 44 18.64 24.05 2.95
C LEU A 44 19.09 23.27 1.71
N LYS A 45 19.91 22.23 1.88
CA LYS A 45 20.39 21.39 0.78
C LYS A 45 19.25 20.65 0.07
N ARG A 46 18.23 20.20 0.82
CA ARG A 46 17.04 19.54 0.25
C ARG A 46 16.24 20.53 -0.61
N LEU A 47 16.00 21.72 -0.09
CA LEU A 47 15.32 22.81 -0.80
C LEU A 47 16.05 23.18 -2.10
N GLN A 48 17.37 23.39 -2.03
CA GLN A 48 18.21 23.69 -3.20
C GLN A 48 18.16 22.59 -4.25
N ASN A 49 18.27 21.32 -3.82
CA ASN A 49 18.17 20.19 -4.73
C ASN A 49 16.82 20.18 -5.46
N ARG A 50 15.71 20.43 -4.76
CA ARG A 50 14.38 20.49 -5.39
C ARG A 50 14.23 21.68 -6.34
N MET A 51 14.77 22.85 -5.99
CA MET A 51 14.80 24.00 -6.89
C MET A 51 15.63 23.74 -8.16
N LYS A 52 16.68 22.92 -8.07
CA LYS A 52 17.48 22.44 -9.21
C LYS A 52 16.81 21.30 -10.00
N GLY A 53 15.57 20.92 -9.65
CA GLY A 53 14.85 19.83 -10.31
C GLY A 53 15.29 18.43 -9.88
N VAL A 54 16.14 18.29 -8.85
CA VAL A 54 16.55 16.96 -8.36
C VAL A 54 15.37 16.32 -7.63
N PRO A 55 14.85 15.17 -8.12
CA PRO A 55 13.68 14.54 -7.52
C PRO A 55 14.00 13.93 -6.15
N PRO A 56 12.97 13.62 -5.33
CA PRO A 56 13.15 12.85 -4.10
C PRO A 56 13.78 11.50 -4.38
N ARG A 57 14.57 11.00 -3.42
CA ARG A 57 15.27 9.71 -3.55
C ARG A 57 14.32 8.56 -3.94
N ARG A 58 13.09 8.54 -3.39
CA ARG A 58 12.07 7.53 -3.75
C ARG A 58 11.72 7.56 -5.24
N VAL A 59 11.60 8.77 -5.80
CA VAL A 59 11.24 8.98 -7.21
C VAL A 59 12.46 8.69 -8.10
N ALA A 60 13.63 9.16 -7.70
CA ALA A 60 14.89 8.92 -8.42
C ALA A 60 15.19 7.42 -8.59
N HIS A 61 14.94 6.62 -7.56
CA HIS A 61 15.15 5.17 -7.59
C HIS A 61 13.90 4.37 -7.96
N ALA A 62 12.81 5.00 -8.39
CA ALA A 62 11.59 4.27 -8.77
C ALA A 62 11.87 3.22 -9.87
N ARG A 63 12.76 3.53 -10.81
CA ARG A 63 13.17 2.61 -11.89
C ARG A 63 13.97 1.39 -11.41
N GLN A 64 14.58 1.46 -10.23
CA GLN A 64 15.33 0.35 -9.62
C GLN A 64 14.43 -0.51 -8.74
N GLN A 65 13.17 -0.12 -8.52
CA GLN A 65 12.22 -0.92 -7.77
C GLN A 65 11.83 -2.15 -8.59
N LEU A 66 11.55 -3.24 -7.87
CA LEU A 66 11.14 -4.50 -8.46
C LEU A 66 9.80 -4.37 -9.20
N MET A 67 8.92 -3.49 -8.69
CA MET A 67 7.65 -3.12 -9.28
C MET A 67 7.64 -1.59 -9.46
N SER A 68 7.13 -1.13 -10.60
CA SER A 68 7.00 0.30 -10.87
C SER A 68 5.79 0.88 -10.14
N PRO A 69 5.75 2.21 -9.86
CA PRO A 69 4.60 2.83 -9.21
C PRO A 69 3.23 2.53 -9.84
N PRO A 70 3.03 2.49 -11.17
CA PRO A 70 1.74 2.14 -11.75
C PRO A 70 1.39 0.66 -11.57
N GLU A 71 2.34 -0.26 -11.75
CA GLU A 71 2.14 -1.69 -11.46
C GLU A 71 1.75 -1.90 -10.00
N GLU A 72 2.39 -1.16 -9.09
CA GLU A 72 2.14 -1.25 -7.65
C GLU A 72 0.73 -0.80 -7.28
N ARG A 73 0.24 0.30 -7.90
CA ARG A 73 -1.14 0.77 -7.71
C ARG A 73 -2.17 -0.23 -8.20
N VAL A 74 -2.01 -0.72 -9.43
CA VAL A 74 -2.94 -1.72 -9.99
C VAL A 74 -2.96 -2.99 -9.13
N ALA A 75 -1.80 -3.43 -8.65
CA ALA A 75 -1.72 -4.57 -7.75
C ALA A 75 -2.39 -4.30 -6.40
N ALA A 76 -2.24 -3.10 -5.84
CA ALA A 76 -2.91 -2.70 -4.61
C ALA A 76 -4.43 -2.65 -4.77
N ASP A 77 -4.92 -2.01 -5.83
CA ASP A 77 -6.35 -1.90 -6.13
C ASP A 77 -7.00 -3.28 -6.30
N PHE A 78 -6.31 -4.21 -6.98
CA PHE A 78 -6.79 -5.58 -7.09
C PHE A 78 -6.88 -6.28 -5.73
N ILE A 79 -5.86 -6.15 -4.90
CA ILE A 79 -5.85 -6.74 -3.55
C ILE A 79 -6.97 -6.17 -2.67
N LEU A 80 -7.21 -4.85 -2.74
CA LEU A 80 -8.32 -4.21 -2.05
C LEU A 80 -9.67 -4.73 -2.56
N SER A 81 -9.82 -4.84 -3.87
CA SER A 81 -11.05 -5.37 -4.47
C SER A 81 -11.36 -6.79 -3.99
N LEU A 82 -10.36 -7.66 -3.83
CA LEU A 82 -10.58 -9.01 -3.29
C LEU A 82 -11.14 -8.97 -1.87
N ALA A 83 -10.66 -8.04 -1.05
CA ALA A 83 -11.16 -7.86 0.30
C ALA A 83 -12.61 -7.34 0.31
N ASP A 84 -12.94 -6.41 -0.58
CA ASP A 84 -14.31 -5.87 -0.73
C ASP A 84 -15.30 -6.96 -1.17
N HIS A 85 -14.84 -7.94 -1.96
CA HIS A 85 -15.64 -9.10 -2.38
C HIS A 85 -15.66 -10.23 -1.33
N GLY A 86 -15.10 -10.02 -0.13
CA GLY A 86 -15.11 -11.01 0.95
C GLY A 86 -14.03 -12.09 0.87
N PHE A 87 -13.03 -11.91 -0.01
CA PHE A 87 -11.88 -12.80 -0.16
C PHE A 87 -10.60 -12.14 0.36
N PRO A 88 -10.43 -12.00 1.69
CA PRO A 88 -9.21 -11.43 2.23
C PRO A 88 -8.03 -12.35 1.91
N ILE A 89 -6.99 -11.79 1.27
CA ILE A 89 -5.81 -12.57 0.89
C ILE A 89 -4.81 -12.64 2.03
N THR A 90 -4.04 -13.73 2.12
CA THR A 90 -2.92 -13.81 3.06
C THR A 90 -1.68 -13.09 2.50
N ARG A 91 -0.67 -12.88 3.36
CA ARG A 91 0.64 -12.39 2.89
C ARG A 91 1.32 -13.32 1.87
N LYS A 92 1.05 -14.63 1.93
CA LYS A 92 1.59 -15.60 0.97
C LYS A 92 0.90 -15.45 -0.38
N ASP A 93 -0.41 -15.24 -0.38
CA ASP A 93 -1.18 -15.02 -1.61
C ASP A 93 -0.80 -13.70 -2.27
N ALA A 94 -0.65 -12.64 -1.46
CA ALA A 94 -0.13 -11.35 -1.93
C ALA A 94 1.26 -11.51 -2.58
N ARG A 95 2.16 -12.31 -1.98
CA ARG A 95 3.47 -12.61 -2.57
C ARG A 95 3.34 -13.30 -3.93
N ALA A 96 2.48 -14.32 -4.02
CA ALA A 96 2.26 -15.06 -5.25
C ALA A 96 1.75 -14.13 -6.35
N TYR A 97 0.71 -13.35 -6.06
CA TYR A 97 0.13 -12.38 -6.98
C TYR A 97 1.12 -11.29 -7.40
N LEU A 98 1.85 -10.67 -6.47
CA LEU A 98 2.85 -9.66 -6.83
C LEU A 98 3.96 -10.24 -7.73
N SER A 99 4.29 -11.52 -7.54
CA SER A 99 5.26 -12.21 -8.39
C SER A 99 4.72 -12.48 -9.79
N THR A 100 3.43 -12.78 -9.95
CA THR A 100 2.81 -12.90 -11.28
C THR A 100 2.82 -11.57 -12.03
N VAL A 101 2.51 -10.46 -11.34
CA VAL A 101 2.60 -9.11 -11.91
C VAL A 101 4.02 -8.80 -12.41
N ILE A 102 5.05 -9.17 -11.64
CA ILE A 102 6.45 -8.99 -12.07
C ILE A 102 6.79 -9.88 -13.26
N ARG A 103 6.29 -11.12 -13.29
CA ARG A 103 6.53 -12.08 -14.39
C ARG A 103 6.01 -11.60 -15.73
N ASN A 104 4.92 -10.82 -15.76
CA ASN A 104 4.41 -10.22 -16.99
C ASN A 104 5.47 -9.39 -17.73
N ARG A 105 6.41 -8.77 -16.99
CA ARG A 105 7.55 -8.04 -17.58
C ARG A 105 8.84 -8.85 -17.59
N ARG A 106 9.01 -9.79 -16.65
CA ARG A 106 10.21 -10.62 -16.50
C ARG A 106 9.81 -12.10 -16.37
N PRO A 107 9.57 -12.82 -17.47
CA PRO A 107 9.04 -14.18 -17.44
C PRO A 107 9.87 -15.15 -16.58
N ASP A 108 11.19 -14.98 -16.56
CA ASP A 108 12.12 -15.82 -15.79
C ASP A 108 12.12 -15.50 -14.28
N TYR A 109 11.31 -14.53 -13.83
CA TYR A 109 11.27 -14.14 -12.44
C TYR A 109 10.49 -15.16 -11.60
N GLU A 110 11.18 -15.87 -10.71
CA GLU A 110 10.52 -16.86 -9.86
C GLU A 110 9.57 -16.23 -8.84
N LEU A 111 10.08 -15.72 -7.72
CA LEU A 111 9.23 -15.31 -6.61
C LEU A 111 9.84 -14.10 -5.90
N CYS A 112 9.03 -13.06 -5.66
CA CYS A 112 9.51 -11.89 -4.94
C CYS A 112 9.87 -12.27 -3.49
N PRO A 113 10.90 -11.67 -2.88
CA PRO A 113 11.25 -12.00 -1.50
C PRO A 113 10.19 -11.46 -0.51
N MET A 114 10.01 -12.13 0.64
CA MET A 114 9.00 -11.70 1.63
C MET A 114 9.20 -10.26 2.11
N ASN A 115 10.45 -9.81 2.22
CA ASN A 115 10.77 -8.43 2.61
C ASN A 115 10.33 -7.38 1.56
N PHE A 116 10.05 -7.79 0.31
CA PHE A 116 9.45 -6.92 -0.69
C PHE A 116 7.96 -6.75 -0.39
N VAL A 117 7.26 -7.84 -0.05
CA VAL A 117 5.85 -7.83 0.36
C VAL A 117 5.66 -6.96 1.61
N ASP A 118 6.53 -7.10 2.62
CA ASP A 118 6.47 -6.24 3.81
C ASP A 118 6.59 -4.75 3.45
N ARG A 119 7.51 -4.42 2.53
CA ARG A 119 7.70 -3.04 2.07
C ARG A 119 6.55 -2.54 1.20
N PHE A 120 5.94 -3.41 0.39
CA PHE A 120 4.72 -3.12 -0.38
C PHE A 120 3.57 -2.77 0.57
N LEU A 121 3.33 -3.60 1.58
CA LEU A 121 2.29 -3.36 2.59
C LEU A 121 2.56 -2.14 3.48
N GLN A 122 3.82 -1.73 3.64
CA GLN A 122 4.15 -0.46 4.28
C GLN A 122 3.79 0.75 3.42
N ARG A 123 3.91 0.63 2.09
CA ARG A 123 3.54 1.68 1.13
C ARG A 123 2.03 1.77 0.91
N HIS A 124 1.32 0.65 1.11
CA HIS A 124 -0.13 0.51 0.97
C HIS A 124 -0.78 0.13 2.32
N PRO A 125 -0.78 1.05 3.30
CA PRO A 125 -1.36 0.78 4.63
C PRO A 125 -2.84 0.40 4.58
N GLU A 126 -3.59 0.85 3.57
CA GLU A 126 -4.99 0.51 3.29
C GLU A 126 -5.24 -0.99 3.13
N ILE A 127 -4.24 -1.75 2.65
CA ILE A 127 -4.33 -3.21 2.52
C ILE A 127 -4.25 -3.90 3.89
N ARG A 128 -3.66 -3.25 4.90
CA ARG A 128 -3.44 -3.91 6.21
C ARG A 128 -4.74 -4.25 6.91
N THR A 129 -5.80 -3.48 6.69
CA THR A 129 -7.14 -3.72 7.23
C THR A 129 -7.87 -4.87 6.53
N CYS A 130 -7.42 -5.27 5.35
CA CYS A 130 -7.98 -6.35 4.55
C CYS A 130 -7.55 -7.75 5.01
N PHE A 131 -6.49 -7.87 5.83
CA PHE A 131 -6.01 -9.16 6.34
C PHE A 131 -6.89 -9.79 7.45
N ARG A 132 -8.16 -9.40 7.58
CA ARG A 132 -9.06 -10.11 8.50
C ARG A 132 -9.11 -11.58 8.10
N LEU A 133 -9.27 -12.44 9.11
CA LEU A 133 -9.37 -13.89 8.93
C LEU A 133 -10.29 -14.18 7.75
N SER A 134 -9.90 -15.10 6.85
CA SER A 134 -10.79 -15.56 5.78
C SER A 134 -12.18 -15.79 6.35
N LEU A 135 -13.22 -15.37 5.62
CA LEU A 135 -14.59 -15.62 6.04
C LEU A 135 -14.76 -17.10 6.40
N ASP A 136 -14.13 -18.00 5.64
CA ASP A 136 -14.02 -19.43 5.91
C ASP A 136 -13.44 -19.76 7.28
N ARG A 137 -12.39 -19.08 7.75
CA ARG A 137 -11.81 -19.32 9.07
C ARG A 137 -12.71 -18.80 10.19
N VAL A 138 -13.40 -17.67 9.97
CA VAL A 138 -14.39 -17.14 10.91
C VAL A 138 -15.61 -18.06 10.96
N GLN A 139 -16.12 -18.49 9.81
CA GLN A 139 -17.22 -19.44 9.68
C GLN A 139 -16.85 -20.79 10.27
N ALA A 140 -15.67 -21.35 9.98
CA ALA A 140 -15.23 -22.62 10.56
C ALA A 140 -15.11 -22.54 12.10
N GLY A 141 -14.76 -21.38 12.66
CA GLY A 141 -14.73 -21.16 14.11
C GLY A 141 -16.10 -20.90 14.74
N ALA A 142 -17.03 -20.32 13.98
CA ALA A 142 -18.40 -19.99 14.42
C ALA A 142 -19.43 -21.10 14.08
N ALA A 143 -19.07 -22.04 13.21
CA ALA A 143 -19.87 -23.16 12.77
C ALA A 143 -20.00 -24.17 13.90
N ASN A 144 -21.15 -24.15 14.59
CA ASN A 144 -21.57 -25.28 15.40
C ASN A 144 -22.14 -26.36 14.45
N PRO A 145 -21.55 -27.58 14.41
CA PRO A 145 -22.05 -28.67 13.58
C PRO A 145 -23.55 -28.94 13.77
N GLU A 146 -24.06 -28.79 15.00
CA GLU A 146 -25.46 -29.01 15.32
C GLU A 146 -26.37 -27.97 14.65
N THR A 147 -25.96 -26.71 14.64
CA THR A 147 -26.71 -25.61 14.02
C THR A 147 -26.75 -25.75 12.50
N ILE A 148 -25.65 -26.22 11.90
CA ILE A 148 -25.59 -26.51 10.46
C ILE A 148 -26.50 -27.69 10.12
N ALA A 149 -26.44 -28.77 10.89
CA ALA A 149 -27.29 -29.94 10.68
C ALA A 149 -28.78 -29.60 10.81
N ASP A 150 -29.17 -28.81 11.82
CA ASP A 150 -30.55 -28.37 12.00
C ASP A 150 -31.04 -27.47 10.86
N TYR A 151 -30.19 -26.58 10.34
CA TYR A 151 -30.50 -25.78 9.15
C TYR A 151 -30.79 -26.65 7.93
N PHE A 152 -29.91 -27.61 7.60
CA PHE A 152 -30.12 -28.50 6.46
C PHE A 152 -31.35 -29.40 6.63
N LYS A 153 -31.63 -29.86 7.85
CA LYS A 153 -32.84 -30.63 8.16
C LYS A 153 -34.10 -29.82 7.89
N LYS A 154 -34.15 -28.57 8.34
CA LYS A 154 -35.26 -27.64 8.06
C LYS A 154 -35.39 -27.37 6.56
N TYR A 155 -34.27 -27.17 5.87
CA TYR A 155 -34.25 -26.94 4.43
C TYR A 155 -34.81 -28.14 3.64
N GLU A 156 -34.44 -29.37 3.99
CA GLU A 156 -34.99 -30.59 3.36
C GLU A 156 -36.50 -30.73 3.58
N ILE A 157 -37.00 -30.37 4.76
CA ILE A 157 -38.43 -30.40 5.06
C ILE A 157 -39.16 -29.40 4.16
N VAL A 158 -38.62 -28.19 4.01
CA VAL A 158 -39.21 -27.18 3.15
C VAL A 158 -39.16 -27.62 1.68
N SER A 159 -38.02 -28.11 1.18
CA SER A 159 -37.86 -28.49 -0.23
C SER A 159 -38.74 -29.66 -0.64
N ARG A 160 -38.98 -30.63 0.25
CA ARG A 160 -39.92 -31.74 0.02
C ARG A 160 -41.39 -31.31 0.04
N ASN A 161 -41.70 -30.18 0.65
CA ASN A 161 -43.06 -29.65 0.80
C ASN A 161 -43.37 -28.50 -0.19
N VAL A 162 -42.49 -28.23 -1.15
CA VAL A 162 -42.81 -27.37 -2.29
C VAL A 162 -43.55 -28.23 -3.33
N PRO A 163 -44.81 -27.92 -3.69
CA PRO A 163 -45.57 -28.64 -4.70
C PRO A 163 -45.01 -28.47 -6.12
#